data_AF-A0A6N6ZEN4-F1
#
_entry.id   AF-A0A6N6ZEN4-F1
#
_cell.length_a   1.000
_cell.length_b   1.000
_cell.length_c   1.000
_cell.angle_alpha   90.00
_cell.angle_beta   90.00
_cell.angle_gamma   90.00
#
_symmetry.space_group_name_H-M   'P 1'
#
loop_
_entity.id
_entity.type
_entity.pdbx_description
1 polymer ?
#
loop_
_entity_poly.entity_id
_entity_poly.type
_entity_poly.pdbx_seq_one_letter_code
_entity_poly.pdbx_strand_id
1 'polypeptide(L)'
;MTGQSFAPGDRRVCLLVRNADGDLERWDVQPEAVEQFAPLGEILCRWVHTVRDPAEASKQKRQQLQTVEDLFLALCGEPDMLSGLDDEDLPVSDAGAEERATLKYLLALQLERKRVLKPHDAEHYWHVRRKKAYAVEPIELEPERVAAVQAQLTLLV
;
A
#
# COMPACT_ATOMS: atom_id res chain seq x y z
N MET A 1 -1.46 10.95 -18.81
CA MET A 1 -0.28 10.12 -18.45
C MET A 1 0.97 10.88 -18.88
N THR A 2 1.77 11.41 -17.95
CA THR A 2 3.11 11.90 -18.29
C THR A 2 3.98 10.67 -18.48
N GLY A 3 4.13 10.20 -19.73
CA GLY A 3 4.86 8.99 -20.11
C GLY A 3 6.39 9.09 -19.91
N GLN A 4 6.84 9.64 -18.79
CA GLN A 4 8.24 9.69 -18.41
C GLN A 4 8.58 8.43 -17.61
N SER A 5 9.56 7.67 -18.11
CA SER A 5 10.11 6.52 -17.42
C SER A 5 10.86 6.98 -16.17
N PHE A 6 10.61 6.35 -15.02
CA PHE A 6 11.43 6.54 -13.82
C PHE A 6 12.81 5.86 -13.99
N ALA A 7 13.88 6.58 -13.64
CA ALA A 7 15.23 6.05 -13.62
C ALA A 7 15.56 5.40 -12.25
N PRO A 8 16.52 4.47 -12.18
CA PRO A 8 17.04 3.99 -10.90
C PRO A 8 17.53 5.15 -10.02
N GLY A 9 17.08 5.17 -8.76
CA GLY A 9 17.34 6.25 -7.81
C GLY A 9 16.20 7.28 -7.71
N ASP A 10 15.31 7.34 -8.71
CA ASP A 10 14.17 8.25 -8.66
C ASP A 10 13.17 7.84 -7.58
N ARG A 11 12.51 8.85 -7.00
CA ARG A 11 11.38 8.65 -6.10
C ARG A 11 10.10 8.83 -6.87
N ARG A 12 9.13 7.97 -6.63
CA ARG A 12 7.76 8.11 -7.14
C ARG A 12 6.77 8.00 -6.00
N VAL A 13 5.70 8.78 -6.08
CA VAL A 13 4.55 8.64 -5.21
C VAL A 13 3.61 7.64 -5.84
N CYS A 14 3.38 6.54 -5.15
CA CYS A 14 2.44 5.51 -5.52
C CYS A 14 1.11 5.82 -4.82
N LEU A 15 0.01 5.79 -5.55
CA LEU A 15 -1.34 5.94 -5.03
C LEU A 15 -2.09 4.63 -5.27
N LEU A 16 -2.79 4.15 -4.24
CA LEU A 16 -3.82 3.13 -4.41
C LEU A 16 -5.16 3.83 -4.55
N VAL A 17 -5.85 3.62 -5.66
CA VAL A 17 -7.11 4.27 -6.00
C VAL A 17 -8.18 3.21 -6.16
N ARG A 18 -9.33 3.44 -5.55
CA ARG A 18 -10.56 2.70 -5.82
C ARG A 18 -11.34 3.43 -6.90
N ASN A 19 -11.50 2.82 -8.07
CA ASN A 19 -12.21 3.44 -9.18
C ASN A 19 -13.74 3.38 -8.97
N ALA A 20 -14.49 3.97 -9.91
CA ALA A 20 -15.96 4.02 -9.83
C ALA A 20 -16.64 2.64 -9.88
N ASP A 21 -15.99 1.66 -10.51
CA ASP A 21 -16.46 0.28 -10.59
C ASP A 21 -16.14 -0.52 -9.31
N GLY A 22 -15.37 0.07 -8.39
CA GLY A 22 -14.95 -0.54 -7.13
C GLY A 22 -13.64 -1.34 -7.22
N ASP A 23 -12.98 -1.33 -8.37
CA ASP A 23 -11.69 -2.00 -8.56
C ASP A 23 -10.52 -1.16 -8.02
N LEU A 24 -9.45 -1.86 -7.61
CA LEU A 24 -8.23 -1.25 -7.13
C LEU A 24 -7.22 -1.03 -8.25
N GLU A 25 -6.75 0.21 -8.36
CA GLU A 25 -5.75 0.64 -9.33
C GLU A 25 -4.56 1.28 -8.63
N ARG A 26 -3.37 1.09 -9.20
CA ARG A 26 -2.15 1.73 -8.73
C ARG A 26 -1.69 2.76 -9.73
N TRP A 27 -1.46 3.97 -9.23
CA TRP A 27 -0.94 5.08 -10.00
C TRP A 27 0.41 5.50 -9.44
N ASP A 28 1.44 5.52 -10.29
CA ASP A 28 2.77 5.99 -9.92
C ASP A 28 3.00 7.36 -10.56
N VAL A 29 3.18 8.39 -9.73
CA VAL A 29 3.38 9.78 -10.17
C VAL A 29 4.68 10.37 -9.62
N GLN A 30 5.19 11.40 -10.28
CA GLN A 30 6.33 12.16 -9.77
C GLN A 30 5.90 12.94 -8.51
N PRO A 31 6.80 13.09 -7.51
CA PRO A 31 6.49 13.85 -6.30
C PRO A 31 5.97 15.26 -6.57
N GLU A 32 6.48 15.93 -7.60
CA GLU A 32 6.09 17.30 -7.96
C GLU A 32 4.71 17.37 -8.63
N ALA A 33 4.23 16.26 -9.19
CA ALA A 33 2.96 16.18 -9.91
C ALA A 33 1.81 15.67 -9.03
N VAL A 34 2.10 15.16 -7.83
CA VAL A 34 1.11 14.50 -6.96
C VAL A 34 -0.01 15.44 -6.51
N GLU A 35 0.31 16.69 -6.17
CA GLU A 35 -0.68 17.67 -5.71
C GLU A 35 -1.67 18.06 -6.82
N GLN A 36 -1.27 17.92 -8.08
CA GLN A 36 -2.08 18.23 -9.26
C GLN A 36 -2.75 16.97 -9.83
N PHE A 37 -2.45 15.79 -9.29
CA PHE A 37 -2.99 14.53 -9.77
C PHE A 37 -4.35 14.25 -9.12
N ALA A 38 -5.40 14.35 -9.93
CA ALA A 38 -6.77 14.03 -9.54
C ALA A 38 -7.23 12.77 -10.29
N PRO A 39 -7.04 11.56 -9.72
CA PRO A 39 -7.53 10.34 -10.33
C PRO A 39 -9.07 10.32 -10.36
N LEU A 40 -9.65 9.63 -11.35
CA LEU A 40 -11.08 9.34 -11.38
C LEU A 40 -11.35 8.19 -10.41
N GLY A 41 -11.52 8.52 -9.12
CA GLY A 41 -11.73 7.55 -8.06
C GLY A 41 -11.34 8.09 -6.71
N GLU A 42 -11.42 7.21 -5.72
CA GLU A 42 -11.11 7.50 -4.33
C GLU A 42 -9.69 7.03 -3.99
N ILE A 43 -8.84 7.92 -3.47
CA ILE A 43 -7.49 7.54 -3.06
C ILE A 43 -7.57 6.85 -1.69
N LEU A 44 -7.18 5.57 -1.65
CA LEU A 44 -7.19 4.76 -0.43
C LEU A 44 -5.91 4.91 0.40
N CYS A 45 -4.76 5.19 -0.21
CA CYS A 45 -3.51 5.51 0.50
C CYS A 45 -2.42 5.94 -0.48
N ARG A 46 -1.35 6.56 0.04
CA ARG A 46 -0.17 6.96 -0.72
C ARG A 46 1.11 6.45 -0.06
N TRP A 47 2.11 6.08 -0.87
CA TRP A 47 3.44 5.73 -0.37
C TRP A 47 4.53 6.09 -1.37
N VAL A 48 5.75 6.35 -0.92
CA VAL A 48 6.89 6.62 -1.81
C VAL A 48 7.68 5.34 -2.04
N HIS A 49 7.95 5.07 -3.31
CA HIS A 49 8.84 3.99 -3.72
C HIS A 49 10.06 4.60 -4.41
N THR A 50 11.27 4.26 -3.94
CA THR A 50 12.50 4.54 -4.68
C THR A 50 12.75 3.47 -5.74
N VAL A 51 12.80 3.88 -7.00
CA VAL A 51 13.05 2.99 -8.14
C VAL A 51 14.45 2.40 -8.01
N ARG A 52 14.55 1.07 -8.04
CA ARG A 52 15.83 0.35 -7.99
C ARG A 52 16.26 -0.10 -9.37
N ASP A 53 17.56 -0.32 -9.53
CA ASP A 53 18.18 -0.74 -10.78
C ASP A 53 17.62 -2.11 -11.23
N PRO A 54 17.05 -2.23 -12.45
CA PRO A 54 16.53 -3.49 -12.98
C PRO A 54 17.61 -4.57 -13.22
N ALA A 55 18.90 -4.23 -13.28
CA ALA A 55 20.00 -5.20 -13.34
C ALA A 55 20.08 -6.09 -12.08
N GLU A 56 19.38 -5.71 -11.01
CA GLU A 56 19.23 -6.45 -9.76
C GLU A 56 18.07 -7.48 -9.82
N ALA A 57 17.94 -8.22 -10.92
CA ALA A 57 16.83 -9.17 -11.16
C ALA A 57 16.66 -10.23 -10.04
N SER A 58 17.74 -10.59 -9.35
CA SER A 58 17.71 -11.49 -8.18
C SER A 58 16.98 -10.91 -6.96
N LYS A 59 16.58 -9.62 -7.00
CA LYS A 59 15.87 -8.91 -5.92
C LYS A 59 14.37 -8.74 -6.17
N GLN A 60 13.79 -9.25 -7.26
CA GLN A 60 12.37 -9.05 -7.59
C GLN A 60 11.41 -9.50 -6.46
N LYS A 61 11.62 -10.69 -5.88
CA LYS A 61 10.82 -11.15 -4.72
C LYS A 61 10.98 -10.27 -3.48
N ARG A 62 12.16 -9.68 -3.29
CA ARG A 62 12.40 -8.73 -2.19
C ARG A 62 11.71 -7.39 -2.46
N GLN A 63 11.65 -6.96 -3.72
CA GLN A 63 10.96 -5.75 -4.13
C GLN A 63 9.44 -5.87 -3.98
N GLN A 64 8.88 -7.03 -4.34
CA GLN A 64 7.47 -7.31 -4.09
C GLN A 64 7.16 -7.27 -2.60
N LEU A 65 7.96 -7.96 -1.77
CA LEU A 65 7.78 -7.92 -0.31
C LEU A 65 7.90 -6.50 0.26
N GLN A 66 8.85 -5.71 -0.23
CA GLN A 66 9.00 -4.32 0.19
C GLN A 66 7.78 -3.48 -0.18
N THR A 67 7.24 -3.65 -1.38
CA THR A 67 6.03 -2.94 -1.82
C THR A 67 4.81 -3.31 -0.97
N VAL A 68 4.66 -4.58 -0.58
CA VAL A 68 3.63 -5.02 0.38
C VAL A 68 3.83 -4.35 1.74
N GLU A 69 5.07 -4.30 2.24
CA GLU A 69 5.40 -3.66 3.51
C GLU A 69 5.10 -2.15 3.48
N ASP A 70 5.51 -1.46 2.42
CA ASP A 70 5.30 -0.02 2.25
C ASP A 70 3.80 0.31 2.15
N LEU A 71 3.03 -0.48 1.40
CA LEU A 71 1.57 -0.34 1.31
C LEU A 71 0.87 -0.53 2.67
N PHE A 72 1.26 -1.56 3.43
CA PHE A 72 0.71 -1.80 4.77
C PHE A 72 0.96 -0.62 5.71
N LEU A 73 2.18 -0.07 5.69
CA LEU A 73 2.54 1.07 6.53
C LEU A 73 1.76 2.33 6.16
N ALA A 74 1.57 2.60 4.87
CA ALA A 74 0.74 3.70 4.40
C ALA A 74 -0.72 3.58 4.85
N LEU A 75 -1.31 2.39 4.75
CA LEU A 75 -2.67 2.14 5.26
C LEU A 75 -2.78 2.29 6.78
N CYS A 76 -1.69 2.07 7.52
CA CYS A 76 -1.61 2.34 8.95
C CYS A 76 -1.48 3.83 9.31
N GLY A 77 -1.42 4.72 8.31
CA GLY A 77 -1.23 6.15 8.53
C GLY A 77 0.19 6.48 9.01
N GLU A 78 1.18 5.63 8.74
CA GLU A 78 2.57 6.04 8.96
C GLU A 78 2.89 7.15 7.96
N PRO A 79 3.21 8.36 8.43
CA PRO A 79 3.60 9.42 7.51
C PRO A 79 4.84 8.94 6.80
N ASP A 80 4.77 8.94 5.46
CA ASP A 80 5.97 8.75 4.69
C ASP A 80 6.80 10.03 4.84
N MET A 81 7.81 9.96 5.71
CA MET A 81 8.78 11.03 5.95
C MET A 81 9.41 11.56 4.64
N LEU A 82 9.27 10.83 3.53
CA LEU A 82 9.78 11.18 2.22
C LEU A 82 8.73 11.80 1.28
N SER A 83 7.42 11.63 1.52
CA SER A 83 6.37 12.24 0.70
C SER A 83 6.05 13.67 1.13
N GLY A 84 6.17 13.98 2.44
CA GLY A 84 5.65 15.23 2.99
C GLY A 84 4.13 15.40 2.84
N LEU A 85 3.42 14.31 2.49
CA LEU A 85 1.98 14.26 2.30
C LEU A 85 1.38 13.47 3.45
N ASP A 86 0.54 14.12 4.23
CA ASP A 86 -0.27 13.46 5.25
C ASP A 86 -1.55 12.93 4.61
N ASP A 87 -1.80 11.63 4.77
CA ASP A 87 -3.03 10.98 4.29
C ASP A 87 -4.22 11.22 5.25
N GLU A 88 -4.04 11.98 6.35
CA GLU A 88 -5.10 12.34 7.31
C GLU A 88 -6.23 13.17 6.68
N ASP A 89 -5.96 13.91 5.59
CA ASP A 89 -6.94 14.78 4.91
C ASP A 89 -7.62 14.12 3.70
N LEU A 90 -7.42 12.81 3.47
CA LEU A 90 -8.10 12.13 2.35
C LEU A 90 -9.60 12.00 2.62
N PRO A 91 -10.48 12.52 1.74
CA PRO A 91 -11.90 12.25 1.84
C PRO A 91 -12.15 10.78 1.46
N VAL A 92 -12.41 9.95 2.46
CA VAL A 92 -12.72 8.53 2.28
C VAL A 92 -14.18 8.29 2.69
N SER A 93 -14.96 7.76 1.76
CA SER A 93 -16.31 7.23 1.94
C SER A 93 -16.32 6.00 2.83
N ASP A 94 -17.48 5.62 3.37
CA ASP A 94 -17.63 4.41 4.20
C ASP A 94 -17.13 3.15 3.46
N ALA A 95 -17.45 3.02 2.17
CA ALA A 95 -16.99 1.91 1.35
C ALA A 95 -15.46 1.91 1.15
N GLY A 96 -14.85 3.09 1.02
CA GLY A 96 -13.39 3.23 0.97
C GLY A 96 -12.73 2.87 2.30
N ALA A 97 -13.36 3.21 3.42
CA ALA A 97 -12.86 2.87 4.75
C ALA A 97 -12.90 1.36 5.00
N GLU A 98 -13.98 0.68 4.62
CA GLU A 98 -14.09 -0.78 4.66
C GLU A 98 -13.02 -1.46 3.79
N GLU A 99 -12.77 -0.91 2.60
CA GLU A 99 -11.77 -1.46 1.68
C GLU A 99 -10.35 -1.28 2.24
N ARG A 100 -10.04 -0.11 2.81
CA ARG A 100 -8.78 0.13 3.52
C ARG A 100 -8.59 -0.83 4.68
N ALA A 101 -9.62 -1.07 5.48
CA ALA A 101 -9.57 -1.99 6.61
C ALA A 101 -9.32 -3.43 6.15
N THR A 102 -10.01 -3.86 5.08
CA THR A 102 -9.83 -5.17 4.43
C THR A 102 -8.40 -5.35 3.93
N LEU A 103 -7.87 -4.37 3.20
CA LEU A 103 -6.51 -4.37 2.69
C LEU A 103 -5.48 -4.43 3.83
N LYS A 104 -5.67 -3.62 4.87
CA LYS A 104 -4.80 -3.59 6.05
C LYS A 104 -4.72 -4.96 6.72
N TYR A 105 -5.86 -5.62 6.92
CA TYR A 105 -5.92 -6.94 7.53
C TYR A 105 -5.28 -8.02 6.64
N LEU A 106 -5.59 -8.05 5.34
CA LEU A 106 -4.99 -9.01 4.40
C LEU A 106 -3.46 -8.86 4.29
N LEU A 107 -2.97 -7.63 4.19
CA LEU A 107 -1.54 -7.35 4.14
C LEU A 107 -0.86 -7.76 5.46
N ALA A 108 -1.51 -7.56 6.60
CA ALA A 108 -0.99 -8.00 7.89
C ALA A 108 -0.76 -9.52 7.91
N LEU A 109 -1.75 -10.31 7.47
CA LEU A 109 -1.65 -11.77 7.37
C LEU A 109 -0.54 -12.22 6.40
N GLN A 110 -0.40 -11.54 5.25
CA GLN A 110 0.68 -11.83 4.31
C GLN A 110 2.05 -11.56 4.93
N LEU A 111 2.22 -10.42 5.60
CA LEU A 111 3.48 -10.00 6.22
C LEU A 111 3.83 -10.84 7.44
N GLU A 112 2.84 -11.33 8.19
CA GLU A 112 3.03 -12.31 9.26
C GLU A 112 3.62 -13.61 8.71
N ARG A 113 3.04 -14.16 7.64
CA ARG A 113 3.56 -15.37 6.98
C ARG A 113 5.00 -15.20 6.50
N LYS A 114 5.38 -13.97 6.14
CA LYS A 114 6.73 -13.59 5.71
C LYS A 114 7.67 -13.19 6.86
N ARG A 115 7.20 -13.23 8.11
CA ARG A 115 7.92 -12.87 9.35
C ARG A 115 8.36 -11.40 9.41
N VAL A 116 7.69 -10.52 8.66
CA VAL A 116 7.89 -9.06 8.74
C VAL A 116 7.10 -8.50 9.94
N LEU A 117 5.88 -9.01 10.11
CA LEU A 117 5.05 -8.78 11.29
C LEU A 117 5.05 -10.01 12.21
N LYS A 118 4.75 -9.79 13.48
CA LYS A 118 4.44 -10.83 14.47
C LYS A 118 3.14 -10.45 15.18
N PRO A 119 2.26 -11.41 15.50
CA PRO A 119 1.10 -11.11 16.33
C PRO A 119 1.59 -10.61 17.70
N HIS A 120 1.01 -9.51 18.19
CA HIS A 120 1.30 -8.98 19.52
C HIS A 120 0.13 -9.23 20.46
N ASP A 121 -1.07 -8.83 20.03
CA ASP A 121 -2.35 -9.12 20.68
C ASP A 121 -3.43 -9.36 19.62
N ALA A 122 -4.70 -9.44 20.01
CA ALA A 122 -5.81 -9.73 19.10
C ALA A 122 -6.02 -8.66 18.01
N GLU A 123 -5.62 -7.41 18.29
CA GLU A 123 -5.86 -6.25 17.44
C GLU A 123 -4.57 -5.56 17.02
N HIS A 124 -3.38 -6.07 17.41
CA HIS A 124 -2.11 -5.45 17.09
C HIS A 124 -1.07 -6.43 16.54
N TYR A 125 -0.33 -5.94 15.55
CA TYR A 125 0.84 -6.61 14.99
C TYR A 125 2.12 -5.83 15.29
N TRP A 126 3.14 -6.55 15.77
CA TRP A 126 4.47 -6.04 15.99
C TRP A 126 5.30 -6.08 14.71
N HIS A 127 5.74 -4.93 14.22
CA HIS A 127 6.63 -4.82 13.09
C HIS A 127 8.09 -5.01 13.51
N VAL A 128 8.70 -6.11 13.06
CA VAL A 128 10.00 -6.57 13.56
C VAL A 128 11.11 -5.55 13.32
N ARG A 129 11.15 -4.95 12.12
CA ARG A 129 12.21 -4.01 11.72
C ARG A 129 12.04 -2.63 12.33
N ARG A 130 10.79 -2.14 12.44
CA ARG A 130 10.47 -0.81 12.97
C ARG A 130 10.35 -0.79 14.50
N LYS A 131 10.19 -1.97 15.11
CA LYS A 131 9.96 -2.13 16.55
C LYS A 131 8.77 -1.29 17.05
N LYS A 132 7.67 -1.35 16.29
CA LYS A 132 6.43 -0.62 16.56
C LYS A 132 5.25 -1.56 16.42
N ALA A 133 4.23 -1.39 17.25
CA ALA A 133 2.95 -2.08 17.12
C ALA A 133 2.00 -1.27 16.22
N TYR A 134 1.28 -1.95 15.34
CA TYR A 134 0.25 -1.37 14.48
C TYR A 134 -1.09 -2.01 14.79
N ALA A 135 -2.11 -1.20 15.03
CA ALA A 135 -3.48 -1.65 15.24
C ALA A 135 -4.06 -2.16 13.92
N VAL A 136 -4.51 -3.39 13.88
CA VAL A 136 -5.15 -4.06 12.74
C VAL A 136 -6.35 -4.80 13.30
N GLU A 137 -7.54 -4.22 13.12
CA GLU A 137 -8.79 -4.85 13.54
C GLU A 137 -9.01 -6.15 12.76
N PRO A 138 -9.29 -7.27 13.44
CA PRO A 138 -9.68 -8.51 12.79
C PRO A 138 -11.01 -8.32 12.06
N ILE A 139 -11.03 -8.66 10.78
CA ILE A 139 -12.25 -8.61 9.97
C ILE A 139 -12.59 -10.04 9.56
N GLU A 140 -13.88 -10.39 9.66
CA GLU A 140 -14.38 -11.63 9.11
C GLU A 140 -14.41 -11.51 7.58
N LEU A 141 -13.53 -12.25 6.90
CA LEU A 141 -13.38 -12.18 5.47
C LEU A 141 -13.97 -13.42 4.80
N GLU A 142 -14.96 -13.19 3.94
CA GLU A 142 -15.46 -14.22 3.04
C GLU A 142 -14.36 -14.71 2.08
N PRO A 143 -14.18 -16.02 1.89
CA PRO A 143 -13.12 -16.57 1.05
C PRO A 143 -13.10 -16.00 -0.39
N GLU A 144 -14.27 -15.70 -0.95
CA GLU A 144 -14.40 -15.09 -2.27
C GLU A 144 -13.81 -13.67 -2.32
N ARG A 145 -14.07 -12.87 -1.28
CA ARG A 145 -13.52 -11.51 -1.16
C ARG A 145 -12.01 -11.54 -0.96
N VAL A 146 -11.50 -12.49 -0.17
CA VAL A 146 -10.05 -12.71 -0.01
C VAL A 146 -9.39 -12.99 -1.37
N ALA A 147 -9.97 -13.89 -2.16
CA ALA A 147 -9.42 -14.27 -3.45
C ALA A 147 -9.42 -13.08 -4.44
N ALA A 148 -10.52 -12.31 -4.49
CA ALA A 148 -10.63 -11.14 -5.35
C ALA A 148 -9.57 -10.07 -5.02
N VAL A 149 -9.45 -9.68 -3.76
CA VAL A 149 -8.49 -8.65 -3.32
C VAL A 149 -7.05 -9.16 -3.47
N GLN A 150 -6.77 -10.44 -3.20
CA GLN A 150 -5.44 -11.01 -3.43
C GLN A 150 -5.03 -11.02 -4.91
N ALA A 151 -5.98 -11.30 -5.81
CA ALA A 151 -5.73 -11.25 -7.25
C ALA A 151 -5.37 -9.83 -7.69
N GLN A 152 -6.10 -8.82 -7.21
CA GLN A 152 -5.80 -7.41 -7.47
C GLN A 152 -4.43 -7.01 -6.90
N LEU A 153 -4.15 -7.32 -5.62
CA LEU A 153 -2.85 -7.02 -5.00
C LEU A 153 -1.68 -7.63 -5.76
N THR A 154 -1.83 -8.83 -6.32
CA THR A 154 -0.76 -9.47 -7.11
C THR A 154 -0.42 -8.70 -8.39
N LEU A 155 -1.39 -7.98 -8.96
CA LEU A 155 -1.17 -7.14 -10.15
C LEU A 155 -0.56 -5.77 -9.80
N LEU A 156 -0.75 -5.31 -8.57
CA LEU A 156 -0.35 -3.97 -8.11
C LEU A 156 1.06 -3.92 -7.48
N VAL A 157 1.63 -5.07 -7.13
CA VAL A 157 2.83 -5.22 -6.28
C VAL A 157 3.97 -5.97 -6.98
#